data_AF-A0A0M0WZY6-F1
#
_entry.id   AF-A0A0M0WZY6-F1
#
_cell.length_a   1.000
_cell.length_b   1.000
_cell.length_c   1.000
_cell.angle_alpha   90.00
_cell.angle_beta   90.00
_cell.angle_gamma   90.00
#
_symmetry.space_group_name_H-M   'P 1'
#
loop_
_entity.id
_entity.type
_entity.pdbx_description
1 polymer ?
#
loop_
_entity_poly.entity_id
_entity_poly.type
_entity_poly.pdbx_seq_one_letter_code
_entity_poly.pdbx_strand_id
1 'polypeptide(L)' 'MKEFKITYFFDEMHYVRRFIHIESQEKAEALVRSERDQYISFTDSRGIYHELHTRHVRVIQISEYHRIDKSAKTKGT' A
#
# COMPACT_ATOMS: atom_id res chain seq x y z
N MET A 1 -4.36 11.07 -11.27
CA MET A 1 -4.15 10.38 -9.97
C MET A 1 -3.20 9.23 -10.20
N LYS A 2 -2.19 9.08 -9.35
CA LYS A 2 -1.23 7.97 -9.40
C LYS A 2 -1.63 6.93 -8.35
N GLU A 3 -1.31 5.67 -8.62
CA GLU A 3 -1.49 4.60 -7.64
C GLU A 3 -0.18 4.39 -6.89
N PHE A 4 -0.23 4.33 -5.56
CA PHE A 4 0.92 4.04 -4.71
C PHE A 4 0.64 2.78 -3.89
N LYS A 5 1.66 1.92 -3.81
CA LYS A 5 1.69 0.75 -2.94
C LYS A 5 2.44 1.10 -1.67
N ILE A 6 1.76 1.02 -0.53
CA ILE A 6 2.34 1.14 0.81
C ILE A 6 2.48 -0.27 1.38
N THR A 7 3.67 -0.63 1.85
CA THR A 7 3.93 -1.90 2.54
C THR A 7 4.34 -1.63 3.98
N TYR A 8 3.56 -2.14 4.92
CA TYR A 8 3.83 -2.08 6.37
C TYR A 8 4.46 -3.39 6.80
N PHE A 9 5.71 -3.37 7.23
CA PHE A 9 6.44 -4.54 7.73
C PHE A 9 6.43 -4.58 9.25
N PHE A 10 5.92 -5.67 9.83
CA PHE A 10 5.98 -5.93 11.27
C PHE A 10 7.23 -6.74 11.64
N ASP A 11 7.66 -7.61 10.73
CA ASP A 11 8.94 -8.33 10.74
C ASP A 11 9.29 -8.80 9.30
N GLU A 12 10.21 -9.74 9.16
CA GLU A 12 10.68 -10.25 7.86
C GLU A 12 9.61 -11.04 7.09
N MET A 13 8.67 -11.67 7.79
CA MET A 13 7.64 -12.54 7.21
C MET A 13 6.26 -11.88 7.18
N HIS A 14 5.98 -10.98 8.12
CA HIS A 14 4.67 -10.38 8.29
C HIS A 14 4.64 -8.96 7.76
N TYR A 15 3.89 -8.78 6.67
CA TYR A 15 3.62 -7.48 6.09
C TYR A 15 2.21 -7.36 5.55
N VAL A 16 1.70 -6.14 5.49
CA VAL A 16 0.40 -5.82 4.88
C VAL A 16 0.59 -4.74 3.82
N ARG A 17 -0.15 -4.84 2.72
CA ARG A 17 -0.09 -3.89 1.60
C ARG A 17 -1.38 -3.09 1.48
N ARG A 18 -1.25 -1.77 1.43
CA ARG A 18 -2.35 -0.84 1.12
C ARG A 18 -2.07 -0.17 -0.21
N PHE A 19 -3.08 -0.10 -1.07
CA PHE A 19 -3.02 0.67 -2.32
C PHE A 19 -3.83 1.95 -2.15
N ILE A 20 -3.23 3.09 -2.51
CA ILE A 20 -3.87 4.41 -2.43
C ILE A 20 -3.76 5.14 -3.76
N HIS A 21 -4.72 6.03 -4.03
CA HIS A 21 -4.73 6.88 -5.22
C HIS A 21 -4.52 8.33 -4.80
N ILE A 22 -3.37 8.91 -5.14
CA ILE A 22 -2.99 10.26 -4.73
C ILE A 22 -2.11 10.93 -5.80
N GLU A 23 -1.89 12.24 -5.70
CA GLU A 23 -1.28 13.02 -6.78
C GLU A 23 0.24 12.86 -6.87
N SER A 24 0.92 12.62 -5.75
CA SER A 24 2.39 12.56 -5.71
C SER A 24 2.93 11.71 -4.55
N GLN A 25 4.23 11.40 -4.61
CA GLN A 25 4.95 10.66 -3.57
C GLN A 25 4.96 11.45 -2.24
N GLU A 26 5.16 12.76 -2.31
CA GLU A 26 5.20 13.65 -1.14
C GLU A 26 3.85 13.66 -0.41
N LYS A 27 2.74 13.65 -1.16
CA LYS A 27 1.41 13.53 -0.57
C LYS A 27 1.16 12.15 0.03
N ALA A 28 1.66 11.07 -0.59
CA ALA A 28 1.59 9.73 -0.02
C ALA A 28 2.36 9.63 1.31
N GLU A 29 3.56 10.23 1.38
CA GLU A 29 4.34 10.32 2.61
C GLU A 29 3.64 11.17 3.68
N ALA A 30 3.05 12.31 3.29
CA ALA A 30 2.31 13.17 4.21
C ALA A 30 1.11 12.43 4.83
N LEU A 31 0.37 11.65 4.03
CA LEU A 31 -0.72 10.81 4.53
C LEU A 31 -0.19 9.80 5.57
N VAL A 32 0.85 9.03 5.22
CA VAL A 32 1.44 8.04 6.13
C VAL A 32 1.97 8.69 7.41
N ARG A 33 2.54 9.90 7.34
CA ARG A 33 2.98 10.66 8.53
C ARG A 33 1.81 11.09 9.39
N SER A 34 0.70 11.53 8.80
CA SER A 34 -0.52 11.90 9.54
C SER A 34 -1.19 10.70 10.21
N GLU A 35 -0.91 9.49 9.74
CA GLU A 35 -1.43 8.24 10.29
C GLU A 35 -0.54 7.60 11.37
N ARG A 36 0.52 8.29 11.81
CA ARG A 36 1.41 7.79 12.85
C ARG A 36 0.73 7.73 14.22
N ASP A 37 1.07 6.69 14.95
CA ASP A 37 0.62 6.42 16.32
C ASP A 37 -0.90 6.31 16.48
N GLN A 38 -1.58 5.77 15.47
CA GLN A 38 -3.01 5.46 15.52
C GLN A 38 -3.33 4.15 14.81
N TYR A 39 -4.59 3.74 14.88
CA TYR A 39 -5.11 2.66 14.04
C TYR A 39 -5.40 3.17 12.63
N ILE A 40 -5.05 2.36 11.64
CA ILE A 40 -5.53 2.50 10.28
C ILE A 40 -6.30 1.24 9.91
N SER A 41 -7.35 1.40 9.11
CA SER A 41 -8.09 0.30 8.53
C SER A 41 -8.39 0.52 7.06
N PHE A 42 -8.42 -0.57 6.30
CA PHE A 42 -8.74 -0.55 4.89
C PHE A 42 -9.16 -1.93 4.41
N THR A 43 -9.90 -1.97 3.32
CA THR A 43 -10.25 -3.21 2.62
C THR A 43 -9.44 -3.31 1.34
N ASP A 44 -8.80 -4.46 1.11
CA ASP A 44 -8.03 -4.67 -0.10
C ASP A 44 -8.92 -5.06 -1.31
N SER A 45 -8.31 -5.20 -2.48
CA SER A 45 -9.01 -5.58 -3.71
C SER A 45 -9.61 -6.98 -3.70
N ARG A 46 -9.25 -7.83 -2.71
CA ARG A 46 -9.83 -9.16 -2.50
C ARG A 46 -11.00 -9.13 -1.51
N GLY A 47 -11.35 -7.95 -0.98
CA GLY A 47 -12.41 -7.79 0.01
C GLY A 47 -11.97 -8.12 1.44
N ILE A 48 -10.67 -8.25 1.71
CA ILE A 48 -10.17 -8.58 3.04
C ILE A 48 -10.02 -7.27 3.84
N TYR A 49 -10.63 -7.24 5.04
CA TYR A 49 -10.45 -6.15 6.00
C TYR A 49 -9.10 -6.27 6.71
N HIS A 50 -8.34 -5.19 6.70
CA HIS A 50 -7.09 -5.05 7.43
C HIS A 50 -7.24 -3.92 8.43
N GLU A 51 -6.80 -4.15 9.65
CA GLU A 51 -6.68 -3.14 10.69
C GLU A 51 -5.36 -3.34 11.43
N LEU A 52 -4.63 -2.25 11.64
CA LEU A 52 -3.36 -2.28 12.36
C LEU A 52 -3.07 -0.95 13.04
N HIS A 53 -2.38 -1.02 14.18
CA HIS A 53 -1.85 0.17 14.84
C HIS A 53 -0.44 0.45 14.32
N THR A 54 -0.22 1.68 13.81
CA THR A 54 1.01 2.06 13.12
C THR A 54 2.25 2.05 14.02
N ARG A 55 2.10 2.10 15.35
CA ARG A 55 3.20 1.98 16.33
C ARG A 55 3.95 0.64 16.28
N HIS A 56 3.31 -0.42 15.77
CA HIS A 56 3.89 -1.76 15.71
C HIS A 56 4.59 -2.04 14.38
N VAL A 57 4.48 -1.12 13.42
CA VAL A 57 5.14 -1.24 12.12
C VAL A 57 6.60 -0.84 12.27
N ARG A 58 7.51 -1.71 11.85
CA ARG A 58 8.96 -1.48 11.90
C ARG A 58 9.46 -0.69 10.70
N VAL A 59 8.96 -1.00 9.51
CA VAL A 59 9.35 -0.36 8.26
C VAL A 59 8.10 -0.06 7.42
N ILE A 60 8.06 1.14 6.85
CA ILE A 60 7.05 1.52 5.86
C ILE A 60 7.75 1.81 4.55
N GLN A 61 7.36 1.10 3.50
CA GLN A 61 7.82 1.35 2.14
C GLN A 61 6.68 1.92 1.30
N ILE A 62 6.96 3.00 0.55
CA ILE A 62 6.03 3.61 -0.39
C ILE A 62 6.68 3.59 -1.77
N SER A 63 5.95 3.15 -2.78
CA SER A 63 6.41 3.16 -4.18
C SER A 63 5.24 3.43 -5.12
N GLU A 64 5.46 4.23 -6.16
CA GLU A 64 4.51 4.35 -7.28
C GLU A 64 4.27 2.96 -7.88
N TYR A 65 3.00 2.59 -8.05
CA TYR A 65 2.60 1.28 -8.55
C TYR A 65 2.18 1.40 -10.01
N HIS A 66 3.00 0.85 -10.89
CA HIS A 66 2.68 0.71 -12.30
C HIS A 66 2.02 -0.65 -12.50
N ARG A 67 0.70 -0.66 -12.65
CA ARG A 67 -0.06 -1.88 -12.91
C ARG A 67 0.43 -2.50 -14.22
N ILE A 68 1.09 -3.65 -14.12
CA ILE A 68 1.47 -4.42 -15.31
C ILE A 68 0.21 -5.09 -15.83
N ASP A 69 -0.25 -4.67 -16.99
CA ASP A 69 -1.42 -5.24 -17.63
C ASP A 69 -1.09 -6.65 -18.14
N LYS A 70 -1.47 -7.67 -17.38
CA LYS A 70 -1.22 -9.08 -17.75
C LYS A 70 -2.14 -9.55 -18.89
N SER A 71 -3.14 -8.77 -19.26
CA SER A 71 -4.07 -9.05 -20.36
C SER A 71 -3.42 -8.97 -21.75
N ALA A 72 -2.30 -8.27 -21.88
CA ALA A 72 -1.58 -8.12 -23.16
C ALA A 72 -0.77 -9.37 -23.57
N LYS A 73 -0.59 -10.37 -22.70
CA LYS A 73 0.18 -11.58 -23.00
C LYS A 73 -0.61 -12.73 -23.62
N THR A 74 -1.93 -12.60 -23.83
CA THR A 74 -2.77 -13.69 -24.37
C THR A 74 -3.07 -13.55 -25.87
N LYS A 75 -2.50 -12.56 -26.58
CA LYS A 75 -2.62 -12.43 -28.05
C LYS A 75 -1.31 -12.72 -28.79
N GLY A 76 -0.66 -13.82 -28.44
CA GLY A 76 0.59 -14.22 -29.08
C GLY A 76 1.01 -15.63 -28.74
N THR A 77 0.16 -16.62 -29.06
CA THR A 77 0.59 -17.98 -29.42
C THR A 77 -0.43 -18.57 -30.37
#